data_AF-A0A3D0X2U0-F1
#
_entry.id   AF-A0A3D0X2U0-F1
#
_cell.length_a   1.000
_cell.length_b   1.000
_cell.length_c   1.000
_cell.angle_alpha   90.00
_cell.angle_beta   90.00
_cell.angle_gamma   90.00
#
_symmetry.space_group_name_H-M   'P 1'
#
loop_
_entity.id
_entity.type
_entity.pdbx_description
1 polymer ?
#
loop_
_entity_poly.entity_id
_entity_poly.type
_entity_poly.pdbx_seq_one_letter_code
_entity_poly.pdbx_strand_id
1 'polypeptide(L)'
;MTVMKLALNEQNRFLCPKCSRELVYQAGGAVSIVNGRVDMSSTKPKYECGHCGVYYQELLNSGYYDEYPMPKPVQAKPVKRIIATGDIPPTQLKREADGKCTCPRCGERMDFVEGQPVRIVNGKPDMENVMDHFRCPYCSSVYRRIATTDYFQWSEK
;
A
#
# COMPACT_ATOMS: atom_id res chain seq x y z
N MET A 1 -11.89 -25.85 11.08
CA MET A 1 -12.19 -24.91 12.18
C MET A 1 -12.10 -25.70 13.46
N THR A 2 -11.11 -25.40 14.29
CA THR A 2 -10.86 -26.15 15.53
C THR A 2 -11.16 -25.20 16.68
N VAL A 3 -12.24 -25.50 17.40
CA VAL A 3 -12.66 -24.72 18.57
C VAL A 3 -11.93 -25.26 19.79
N MET A 4 -11.36 -24.38 20.61
CA MET A 4 -10.57 -24.79 21.78
C MET A 4 -10.74 -23.84 22.97
N LYS A 5 -10.43 -24.35 24.17
CA LYS A 5 -10.37 -23.56 25.40
C LYS A 5 -8.92 -23.19 25.68
N LEU A 6 -8.65 -21.90 25.87
CA LEU A 6 -7.31 -21.41 26.18
C LEU A 6 -7.00 -21.63 27.66
N ALA A 7 -5.79 -22.07 27.96
CA ALA A 7 -5.29 -22.21 29.33
C ALA A 7 -4.83 -20.85 29.87
N LEU A 8 -5.00 -20.63 31.17
CA LEU A 8 -4.50 -19.45 31.88
C LEU A 8 -3.22 -19.81 32.65
N ASN A 9 -2.31 -18.85 32.77
CA ASN A 9 -1.18 -18.94 33.68
C ASN A 9 -1.53 -18.42 35.09
N GLU A 10 -0.57 -18.49 36.01
CA GLU A 10 -0.71 -18.00 37.40
C GLU A 10 -1.03 -16.50 37.50
N GLN A 11 -0.76 -15.74 36.43
CA GLN A 11 -1.00 -14.29 36.33
C GLN A 11 -2.31 -13.98 35.58
N ASN A 12 -3.17 -14.97 35.39
CA ASN A 12 -4.45 -14.84 34.70
C ASN A 12 -4.33 -14.36 33.23
N ARG A 13 -3.22 -14.71 32.57
CA ARG A 13 -2.98 -14.45 31.14
C ARG A 13 -3.15 -15.73 30.33
N PHE A 14 -3.75 -15.61 29.14
CA PHE A 14 -3.94 -16.77 28.27
C PHE A 14 -2.63 -17.23 27.64
N LEU A 15 -2.46 -18.55 27.57
CA LEU A 15 -1.31 -19.21 26.97
C LEU A 15 -1.67 -19.77 25.59
N CYS A 16 -0.73 -19.64 24.65
CA CYS A 16 -0.87 -20.23 23.33
C CYS A 16 -0.79 -21.77 23.42
N PRO A 17 -1.78 -22.52 22.90
CA PRO A 17 -1.77 -23.98 22.97
C PRO A 17 -0.67 -24.63 22.13
N LYS A 18 -0.06 -23.90 21.17
CA LYS A 18 1.00 -24.41 20.30
C LYS A 18 2.40 -24.23 20.86
N CYS A 19 2.66 -23.13 21.56
CA CYS A 19 4.01 -22.79 22.04
C CYS A 19 4.09 -22.47 23.52
N SER A 20 2.96 -22.53 24.25
CA SER A 20 2.84 -22.27 25.69
C SER A 20 3.32 -20.88 26.13
N ARG A 21 3.44 -19.92 25.20
CA ARG A 21 3.79 -18.53 25.51
C ARG A 21 2.53 -17.70 25.79
N GLU A 22 2.71 -16.63 26.54
CA GLU A 22 1.66 -15.66 26.82
C GLU A 22 1.14 -15.02 25.51
N LEU A 23 -0.19 -14.96 25.40
CA LEU A 23 -0.88 -14.27 24.32
C LEU A 23 -1.04 -12.79 24.65
N VAL A 24 -0.89 -11.94 23.64
CA VAL A 24 -1.11 -10.50 23.78
C VAL A 24 -2.58 -10.21 23.51
N TYR A 25 -3.27 -9.62 24.48
CA TYR A 25 -4.63 -9.16 24.28
C TYR A 25 -4.63 -7.91 23.38
N GLN A 26 -5.36 -7.98 22.27
CA GLN A 26 -5.67 -6.83 21.45
C GLN A 26 -7.16 -6.50 21.57
N ALA A 27 -7.45 -5.34 22.15
CA ALA A 27 -8.81 -4.83 22.23
C ALA A 27 -9.39 -4.68 20.82
N GLY A 28 -10.66 -5.05 20.65
CA GLY A 28 -11.39 -4.80 19.42
C GLY A 28 -11.37 -3.31 19.10
N GLY A 29 -10.99 -2.96 17.87
CA GLY A 29 -10.87 -1.57 17.43
C GLY A 29 -12.21 -0.98 16.98
N ALA A 30 -12.17 0.30 16.60
CA ALA A 30 -13.28 0.93 15.90
C ALA A 30 -13.39 0.38 14.47
N VAL A 31 -14.62 0.30 13.95
CA VAL A 31 -14.90 -0.05 12.56
C VAL A 31 -14.11 0.86 11.63
N SER A 32 -13.32 0.26 10.73
CA SER A 32 -12.55 1.02 9.74
C SER A 32 -13.09 0.77 8.33
N ILE A 33 -12.97 1.77 7.47
CA ILE A 33 -13.32 1.64 6.05
C ILE A 33 -12.01 1.34 5.31
N VAL A 34 -11.92 0.15 4.72
CA VAL A 34 -10.78 -0.26 3.88
C VAL A 34 -11.30 -0.43 2.45
N ASN A 35 -10.75 0.34 1.50
CA ASN A 35 -11.14 0.32 0.09
C ASN A 35 -12.65 0.50 -0.17
N GLY A 36 -13.30 1.41 0.57
CA GLY A 36 -14.73 1.71 0.40
C GLY A 36 -15.69 0.64 0.94
N ARG A 37 -15.16 -0.39 1.61
CA ARG A 37 -15.96 -1.41 2.32
C ARG A 37 -15.73 -1.31 3.82
N VAL A 38 -16.80 -1.50 4.58
CA VAL A 38 -16.78 -1.53 6.04
C VAL A 38 -16.11 -2.82 6.48
N ASP A 39 -14.93 -2.74 7.10
CA ASP A 39 -14.25 -3.88 7.68
C ASP A 39 -14.66 -4.02 9.15
N MET A 40 -15.51 -5.02 9.43
CA MET A 40 -15.95 -5.35 10.79
C MET A 40 -15.05 -6.39 11.46
N SER A 41 -14.06 -6.96 10.76
CA SER A 41 -13.22 -8.04 11.30
C SER A 41 -12.30 -7.58 12.44
N SER A 42 -11.98 -6.29 12.48
CA SER A 42 -11.12 -5.65 13.49
C SER A 42 -11.84 -5.26 14.78
N THR A 43 -13.18 -5.35 14.81
CA THR A 43 -14.00 -4.84 15.93
C THR A 43 -14.07 -5.76 17.13
N LYS A 44 -13.76 -7.05 16.95
CA LYS A 44 -13.84 -8.04 18.02
C LYS A 44 -12.48 -8.20 18.70
N PRO A 45 -12.46 -8.37 20.02
CA PRO A 45 -11.22 -8.62 20.76
C PRO A 45 -10.59 -9.94 20.32
N LYS A 46 -9.25 -9.96 20.31
CA LYS A 46 -8.47 -11.14 19.92
C LYS A 46 -7.21 -11.28 20.75
N TYR A 47 -6.72 -12.50 20.84
CA TYR A 47 -5.50 -12.87 21.54
C TYR A 47 -4.43 -13.29 20.55
N GLU A 48 -3.32 -12.57 20.54
CA GLU A 48 -2.32 -12.62 19.48
C GLU A 48 -1.06 -13.36 19.93
N CYS A 49 -0.63 -14.35 19.15
CA CYS A 49 0.64 -15.05 19.36
C CYS A 49 1.68 -14.59 18.33
N GLY A 50 2.53 -13.62 18.69
CA GLY A 50 3.60 -13.13 17.81
C GLY A 50 4.64 -14.20 17.41
N HIS A 51 4.77 -15.30 18.17
CA HIS A 51 5.69 -16.39 17.83
C HIS A 51 5.13 -17.35 16.78
N CYS A 52 3.85 -17.70 16.88
CA CYS A 52 3.21 -18.65 15.95
C CYS A 52 2.58 -17.96 14.74
N GLY A 53 2.42 -16.64 14.77
CA GLY A 53 1.75 -15.89 13.70
C GLY A 53 0.26 -16.23 13.60
N VAL A 54 -0.38 -16.51 14.73
CA VAL A 54 -1.80 -16.84 14.81
C VAL A 54 -2.48 -15.99 15.86
N TYR A 55 -3.77 -15.71 15.68
CA TYR A 55 -4.60 -15.07 16.67
C TYR A 55 -5.81 -15.95 17.00
N TYR A 56 -6.28 -15.83 18.24
CA TYR A 56 -7.41 -16.54 18.77
C TYR A 56 -8.55 -15.56 19.04
N GLN A 57 -9.75 -15.90 18.58
CA GLN A 57 -10.92 -15.03 18.69
C GLN A 57 -12.06 -15.77 19.37
N GLU A 58 -12.67 -15.12 20.36
CA GLU A 58 -13.73 -15.74 21.14
C GLU A 58 -15.04 -15.82 20.36
N LEU A 59 -15.71 -16.97 20.46
CA LEU A 59 -17.01 -17.20 19.88
C LEU A 59 -18.12 -16.81 20.87
N LEU A 60 -18.85 -15.74 20.56
CA LEU A 60 -20.10 -15.36 21.25
C LEU A 60 -19.98 -15.30 22.80
N ASN A 61 -18.83 -14.89 23.34
CA ASN A 61 -18.55 -14.86 24.78
C ASN A 61 -18.74 -16.22 25.49
N SER A 62 -18.54 -17.33 24.77
CA SER A 62 -18.73 -18.69 25.28
C SER A 62 -17.53 -19.23 26.06
N GLY A 63 -16.40 -18.50 26.10
CA GLY A 63 -15.12 -19.00 26.62
C GLY A 63 -14.41 -19.97 25.69
N TYR A 64 -14.90 -20.13 24.45
CA TYR A 64 -14.27 -20.93 23.39
C TYR A 64 -13.69 -20.04 22.29
N TYR A 65 -12.55 -20.45 21.76
CA TYR A 65 -11.75 -19.67 20.83
C TYR A 65 -11.53 -20.43 19.53
N ASP A 66 -11.66 -19.71 18.41
CA ASP A 66 -11.21 -20.15 17.09
C ASP A 66 -9.81 -19.61 16.79
N GLU A 67 -9.02 -20.41 16.07
CA GLU A 67 -7.69 -20.05 15.60
C GLU A 67 -7.72 -19.51 14.17
N TYR A 68 -7.04 -18.38 13.93
CA TYR A 68 -6.87 -17.78 12.62
C TYR A 68 -5.41 -17.38 12.37
N PRO A 69 -4.91 -17.46 11.13
CA PRO A 69 -3.59 -16.94 10.78
C PRO A 69 -3.59 -15.42 10.89
N MET A 70 -2.54 -14.85 11.48
CA MET A 70 -2.36 -13.41 11.49
C MET A 70 -2.18 -12.89 10.08
N PRO A 71 -2.92 -11.84 9.67
CA PRO A 71 -2.59 -11.15 8.45
C PRO A 71 -1.18 -10.58 8.60
N LYS A 72 -0.28 -10.94 7.68
CA LYS A 72 1.04 -10.32 7.62
C LYS A 72 0.82 -8.81 7.54
N PRO A 73 1.51 -7.99 8.35
CA PRO A 73 1.39 -6.54 8.21
C PRO A 73 1.76 -6.22 6.77
N VAL A 74 0.76 -5.82 5.99
CA VAL A 74 0.99 -5.24 4.68
C VAL A 74 1.77 -3.99 5.03
N GLN A 75 3.09 -4.00 4.77
CA GLN A 75 3.94 -2.85 5.07
C GLN A 75 3.28 -1.67 4.39
N ALA A 76 2.63 -0.81 5.19
CA ALA A 76 2.01 0.39 4.70
C ALA A 76 3.18 1.19 4.15
N LYS A 77 3.31 1.21 2.82
CA LYS A 77 4.32 2.04 2.15
C LYS A 77 4.14 3.43 2.76
N PRO A 78 5.21 4.07 3.29
CA PRO A 78 5.09 5.38 3.88
C PRO A 78 4.37 6.27 2.87
N VAL A 79 3.27 6.91 3.30
CA VAL A 79 2.52 7.85 2.47
C VAL A 79 3.46 9.02 2.20
N LYS A 80 4.26 8.92 1.14
CA LYS A 80 5.15 10.00 0.70
C LYS A 80 4.25 11.19 0.38
N ARG A 81 4.57 12.35 0.98
CA ARG A 81 3.82 13.59 0.77
C ARG A 81 3.81 13.89 -0.72
N ILE A 82 2.63 13.80 -1.33
CA ILE A 82 2.42 14.18 -2.73
C ILE A 82 2.30 15.70 -2.74
N ILE A 83 3.23 16.38 -3.42
CA ILE A 83 3.20 17.84 -3.58
C ILE A 83 2.02 18.20 -4.50
N ALA A 84 1.35 19.32 -4.19
CA ALA A 84 0.24 19.80 -4.99
C ALA A 84 0.71 20.36 -6.33
N THR A 85 -0.09 20.09 -7.34
CA THR A 85 -0.05 20.53 -8.75
C THR A 85 0.43 21.97 -8.97
N GLY A 86 -0.05 22.94 -8.18
CA GLY A 86 0.29 24.36 -8.35
C GLY A 86 1.68 24.76 -7.88
N ASP A 87 2.33 23.92 -7.07
CA ASP A 87 3.57 24.26 -6.37
C ASP A 87 4.82 23.69 -7.04
N ILE A 88 4.66 22.99 -8.17
CA ILE A 88 5.77 22.35 -8.89
C ILE A 88 6.23 23.29 -10.03
N PRO A 89 7.39 23.95 -9.90
CA PRO A 89 7.94 24.74 -10.98
C PRO A 89 8.38 23.84 -12.15
N PRO A 90 8.45 24.37 -13.39
CA PRO A 90 9.08 23.68 -14.50
C PRO A 90 10.46 23.18 -14.08
N THR A 91 10.64 21.86 -14.15
CA THR A 91 11.82 21.19 -13.60
C THR A 91 12.62 20.57 -14.72
N GLN A 92 13.95 20.63 -14.62
CA GLN A 92 14.83 19.88 -15.51
C GLN A 92 14.89 18.44 -15.04
N LEU A 93 14.30 17.53 -15.81
CA LEU A 93 14.38 16.10 -15.55
C LEU A 93 15.46 15.50 -16.44
N LYS A 94 16.44 14.84 -15.81
CA LYS A 94 17.51 14.10 -16.49
C LYS A 94 17.35 12.62 -16.25
N ARG A 95 17.66 11.84 -17.29
CA ARG A 95 17.69 10.39 -17.23
C ARG A 95 18.95 9.96 -16.49
N GLU A 96 18.79 9.15 -15.45
CA GLU A 96 19.91 8.52 -14.75
C GLU A 96 20.42 7.29 -15.53
N ALA A 97 21.53 6.69 -15.08
CA ALA A 97 22.19 5.58 -15.78
C ALA A 97 21.29 4.33 -15.97
N ASP A 98 20.24 4.20 -15.17
CA ASP A 98 19.25 3.12 -15.22
C ASP A 98 17.99 3.47 -16.02
N GLY A 99 18.01 4.59 -16.75
CA GLY A 99 16.93 4.98 -17.64
C GLY A 99 15.73 5.64 -16.93
N LYS A 100 15.82 5.86 -15.61
CA LYS A 100 14.75 6.41 -14.77
C LYS A 100 15.12 7.78 -14.22
N CYS A 101 14.16 8.44 -13.58
CA CYS A 101 14.41 9.66 -12.82
C CYS A 101 13.50 9.74 -11.58
N THR A 102 13.85 10.62 -10.64
CA THR A 102 13.05 10.82 -9.42
C THR A 102 11.90 11.79 -9.68
N CYS A 103 10.69 11.43 -9.25
CA CYS A 103 9.49 12.24 -9.39
C CYS A 103 9.56 13.48 -8.48
N PRO A 104 9.49 14.70 -9.03
CA PRO A 104 9.39 15.92 -8.21
C PRO A 104 8.15 15.93 -7.32
N ARG A 105 7.06 15.28 -7.75
CA ARG A 105 5.77 15.30 -7.05
C ARG A 105 5.69 14.35 -5.85
N CYS A 106 6.17 13.11 -5.99
CA CYS A 106 6.01 12.07 -4.97
C CYS A 106 7.33 11.45 -4.49
N GLY A 107 8.46 11.82 -5.09
CA GLY A 107 9.77 11.26 -4.75
C GLY A 107 9.94 9.78 -5.10
N GLU A 108 9.09 9.23 -5.97
CA GLU A 108 9.24 7.87 -6.50
C GLU A 108 9.95 7.84 -7.85
N ARG A 109 10.39 6.63 -8.23
CA ARG A 109 11.06 6.38 -9.51
C ARG A 109 10.05 6.45 -10.66
N MET A 110 10.34 7.28 -11.65
CA MET A 110 9.56 7.46 -12.87
C MET A 110 10.23 6.74 -14.03
N ASP A 111 9.41 6.29 -14.97
CA ASP A 111 9.85 5.65 -16.19
C ASP A 111 9.94 6.70 -17.31
N PHE A 112 10.99 6.61 -18.13
CA PHE A 112 11.11 7.40 -19.35
C PHE A 112 10.49 6.64 -20.52
N VAL A 113 9.54 7.28 -21.18
CA VAL A 113 8.92 6.79 -22.41
C VAL A 113 9.57 7.53 -23.57
N GLU A 114 10.27 6.77 -24.40
CA GLU A 114 10.84 7.26 -25.64
C GLU A 114 9.75 7.47 -26.69
N GLY A 115 9.82 8.57 -27.42
CA GLY A 115 8.89 8.97 -28.45
C GLY A 115 8.88 7.96 -29.59
N GLN A 116 7.68 7.56 -29.99
CA GLN A 116 7.45 6.62 -31.09
C GLN A 116 6.71 7.32 -32.23
N PRO A 117 6.88 6.86 -33.49
CA PRO A 117 6.05 7.35 -34.58
C PRO A 117 4.56 7.09 -34.26
N VAL A 118 3.69 7.99 -34.73
CA VAL A 118 2.23 7.90 -34.52
C VAL A 118 1.74 6.53 -34.98
N ARG A 119 1.04 5.82 -34.09
CA ARG A 119 0.40 4.53 -34.38
C ARG A 119 -1.10 4.64 -34.23
N ILE A 120 -1.84 3.79 -34.94
CA ILE A 120 -3.29 3.68 -34.77
C ILE A 120 -3.55 2.64 -33.68
N VAL A 121 -4.15 3.07 -32.57
CA VAL A 121 -4.57 2.21 -31.46
C VAL A 121 -6.09 2.32 -31.34
N ASN A 122 -6.82 1.20 -31.46
CA ASN A 122 -8.28 1.16 -31.43
C ASN A 122 -8.95 2.13 -32.44
N GLY A 123 -8.39 2.25 -33.64
CA GLY A 123 -8.92 3.11 -34.70
C GLY A 123 -8.69 4.61 -34.50
N LYS A 124 -7.96 5.02 -33.45
CA LYS A 124 -7.58 6.42 -33.21
C LYS A 124 -6.05 6.58 -33.26
N PRO A 125 -5.53 7.70 -33.78
CA PRO A 125 -4.11 8.00 -33.72
C PRO A 125 -3.68 8.20 -32.26
N ASP A 126 -2.69 7.45 -31.82
CA ASP A 126 -2.04 7.64 -30.52
C ASP A 126 -1.05 8.81 -30.62
N MET A 127 -1.48 9.95 -30.06
CA MET A 127 -0.66 11.15 -29.94
C MET A 127 0.07 11.22 -28.58
N GLU A 128 -0.19 10.30 -27.66
CA GLU A 128 0.32 10.38 -26.28
C GLU A 128 1.80 10.04 -26.20
N ASN A 129 2.23 9.03 -26.95
CA ASN A 129 3.59 8.49 -26.93
C ASN A 129 4.46 9.00 -28.10
N VAL A 130 4.03 10.06 -28.79
CA VAL A 130 4.76 10.59 -29.95
C VAL A 130 6.04 11.29 -29.54
N MET A 131 6.01 11.96 -28.40
CA MET A 131 7.13 12.71 -27.84
C MET A 131 7.65 12.04 -26.58
N ASP A 132 8.95 12.17 -26.37
CA ASP A 132 9.62 11.76 -25.15
C ASP A 132 8.96 12.39 -23.91
N HIS A 133 8.65 11.56 -22.92
CA HIS A 133 8.08 12.04 -21.66
C HIS A 133 8.45 11.12 -20.51
N PHE A 134 8.39 11.65 -19.29
CA PHE A 134 8.48 10.83 -18.08
C PHE A 134 7.09 10.54 -17.54
N ARG A 135 6.87 9.32 -17.07
CA ARG A 135 5.62 8.89 -16.46
C ARG A 135 5.89 8.31 -15.09
N CYS A 136 5.19 8.82 -14.08
CA CYS A 136 5.24 8.26 -12.74
C CYS A 136 4.13 7.21 -12.55
N PRO A 137 4.44 5.93 -12.28
CA PRO A 137 3.41 4.91 -12.04
C PRO A 137 2.69 5.09 -10.70
N TYR A 138 3.29 5.82 -9.76
CA TYR A 138 2.76 6.01 -8.40
C TYR A 138 1.73 7.13 -8.29
N CYS A 139 1.99 8.30 -8.89
CA CYS A 139 1.10 9.46 -8.80
C CYS A 139 0.42 9.82 -10.13
N SER A 140 0.57 8.96 -11.15
CA SER A 140 0.01 9.16 -12.51
C SER A 140 0.40 10.47 -13.19
N SER A 141 1.45 11.15 -12.72
CA SER A 141 1.94 12.39 -13.33
C SER A 141 2.73 12.08 -14.59
N VAL A 142 2.48 12.87 -15.64
CA VAL A 142 3.19 12.82 -16.92
C VAL A 142 3.95 14.13 -17.11
N TYR A 143 5.26 14.04 -17.35
CA TYR A 143 6.14 15.18 -17.57
C TYR A 143 6.56 15.20 -19.03
N ARG A 144 6.05 16.18 -19.79
CA ARG A 144 6.38 16.40 -21.20
C ARG A 144 7.37 17.53 -21.34
N ARG A 145 8.30 17.39 -22.28
CA ARG A 145 9.29 18.43 -22.57
C ARG A 145 8.59 19.67 -23.13
N ILE A 146 8.90 20.84 -22.60
CA ILE A 146 8.48 22.12 -23.18
C ILE A 146 9.33 22.34 -24.42
N ALA A 147 8.68 22.53 -25.58
CA ALA A 147 9.31 22.56 -26.90
C ALA A 147 10.61 23.38 -26.90
N THR A 148 11.66 22.82 -27.50
CA THR A 148 13.01 23.43 -27.64
C THR A 148 13.78 23.70 -26.34
N THR A 149 13.29 23.23 -25.19
CA THR A 149 13.98 23.37 -23.89
C THR A 149 14.31 22.03 -23.25
N ASP A 150 15.14 22.04 -22.21
CA ASP A 150 15.37 20.90 -21.31
C ASP A 150 14.45 20.90 -20.08
N TYR A 151 13.42 21.76 -20.08
CA TYR A 151 12.44 21.84 -19.03
C TYR A 151 11.24 20.95 -19.35
N PHE A 152 10.69 20.36 -18.30
CA PHE A 152 9.51 19.52 -18.40
C PHE A 152 8.33 20.18 -17.69
N GLN A 153 7.20 20.22 -18.39
CA GLN A 153 5.90 20.58 -17.84
C GLN A 153 5.13 19.31 -17.54
N TRP A 154 4.45 19.32 -16.40
CA TRP A 154 3.75 18.16 -15.91
C TRP A 154 2.24 18.28 -16.16
N SER A 155 1.55 17.15 -16.26
CA SER A 155 0.09 17.04 -16.34
C SER A 155 -0.40 15.81 -15.58
N GLU A 156 -1.66 15.82 -15.15
CA GLU A 156 -2.35 14.61 -14.68
C GLU A 156 -2.96 13.88 -15.88
N LYS A 157 -3.08 12.56 -15.76
CA LYS A 157 -3.79 11.72 -16.73
C LYS A 157 -5.15 11.33 -16.18
#